data_AF-A0A3S3ST51-F1
#
_entry.id   AF-A0A3S3ST51-F1
#
_cell.length_a   1.000
_cell.length_b   1.000
_cell.length_c   1.000
_cell.angle_alpha   90.00
_cell.angle_beta   90.00
_cell.angle_gamma   90.00
#
_symmetry.space_group_name_H-M   'P 1'
#
loop_
_entity.id
_entity.type
_entity.pdbx_description
1 polymer ?
#
loop_
_entity_poly.entity_id
_entity_poly.type
_entity_poly.pdbx_seq_one_letter_code
_entity_poly.pdbx_strand_id
1 'polypeptide(L)'
;MEAVALKERENQIHVKGEAPFNIVCNKDSLAGAVSQRACVFCGSRVVLYPIADALHLVHGPIGCAVYTWDIRGALSSGPELHRLSFSTDLQEIDVIFGGEKKLRRALLELINRHSPKAAFVYSTCIVGIIGDDLEAVCKDV
;
A
#
# COMPACT_ATOMS: atom_id res chain seq x y z
N MET A 1 13.50 -35.51 -18.72
CA MET A 1 12.52 -34.49 -18.29
C MET A 1 13.30 -33.20 -18.15
N GLU A 2 13.05 -32.25 -19.03
CA GLU A 2 13.75 -30.96 -19.11
C GLU A 2 13.69 -30.25 -17.74
N ALA A 3 14.76 -29.57 -17.35
CA ALA A 3 14.81 -28.88 -16.07
C ALA A 3 13.67 -27.86 -16.00
N VAL A 4 12.70 -28.09 -15.11
CA VAL A 4 11.69 -27.09 -14.78
C VAL A 4 12.44 -25.83 -14.37
N ALA A 5 12.25 -24.75 -15.13
CA ALA A 5 13.05 -23.53 -14.99
C ALA A 5 12.94 -22.92 -13.57
N LEU A 6 11.93 -23.31 -12.77
CA LEU A 6 11.67 -22.83 -11.42
C LEU A 6 11.28 -23.97 -10.46
N LYS A 7 12.25 -24.80 -10.05
CA LYS A 7 12.04 -25.97 -9.14
C LYS A 7 11.28 -25.62 -7.86
N GLU A 8 11.54 -24.46 -7.28
CA GLU A 8 10.86 -24.02 -6.04
C GLU A 8 9.35 -23.80 -6.18
N ARG A 9 8.84 -23.74 -7.42
CA ARG A 9 7.41 -23.55 -7.71
C ARG A 9 6.66 -24.84 -8.01
N GLU A 10 7.32 -26.00 -8.03
CA GLU A 10 6.68 -27.30 -8.36
C GLU A 10 5.47 -27.59 -7.47
N ASN A 11 5.60 -27.35 -6.15
CA ASN A 11 4.52 -27.54 -5.19
C ASN A 11 3.42 -26.45 -5.25
N GLN A 12 3.52 -25.50 -6.18
CA GLN A 12 2.54 -24.45 -6.44
C GLN A 12 1.80 -24.66 -7.76
N ILE A 13 1.93 -25.85 -8.36
CA ILE A 13 1.26 -26.27 -9.59
C ILE A 13 0.52 -27.57 -9.27
N HIS A 14 -0.77 -27.65 -9.63
CA HIS A 14 -1.57 -28.85 -9.42
C HIS A 14 -2.31 -29.22 -10.71
N VAL A 15 -2.18 -30.48 -11.12
CA VAL A 15 -2.93 -31.05 -12.24
C VAL A 15 -4.16 -31.75 -11.70
N LYS A 16 -5.33 -31.26 -12.10
CA LYS A 16 -6.62 -31.80 -11.64
C LYS A 16 -6.79 -33.25 -12.11
N GLY A 17 -7.05 -34.16 -11.17
CA GLY A 17 -7.42 -35.57 -11.45
C GLY A 17 -6.32 -36.60 -11.24
N GLU A 18 -5.06 -36.19 -11.07
CA GLU A 18 -3.95 -37.13 -10.83
C GLU A 18 -3.75 -37.44 -9.34
N ALA A 19 -4.02 -36.47 -8.47
CA ALA A 19 -3.80 -36.58 -7.03
C ALA A 19 -4.85 -35.75 -6.27
N PRO A 20 -5.02 -35.99 -4.95
CA PRO A 20 -5.76 -35.08 -4.08
C PRO A 20 -5.22 -33.65 -4.19
N PHE A 21 -6.12 -32.65 -4.10
CA PHE A 21 -5.73 -31.25 -4.17
C PHE A 21 -4.78 -30.88 -3.03
N ASN A 22 -3.53 -30.57 -3.38
CA ASN A 22 -2.50 -30.16 -2.45
C ASN A 22 -1.56 -29.15 -3.12
N ILE A 23 -1.89 -27.87 -2.98
CA ILE A 23 -1.10 -26.75 -3.50
C ILE A 23 -0.57 -25.91 -2.35
N VAL A 24 0.70 -25.55 -2.41
CA VAL A 24 1.36 -24.75 -1.38
C VAL A 24 1.17 -23.26 -1.66
N CYS A 25 0.38 -22.60 -0.83
CA CYS A 25 0.07 -21.18 -0.91
C CYS A 25 0.85 -20.35 0.12
N ASN A 26 0.72 -19.02 0.05
CA ASN A 26 1.23 -18.07 1.03
C ASN A 26 2.73 -18.17 1.38
N LYS A 27 3.56 -18.70 0.48
CA LYS A 27 5.02 -18.59 0.54
C LYS A 27 5.50 -17.30 -0.12
N ASP A 28 6.70 -16.85 0.23
CA ASP A 28 7.37 -15.74 -0.46
C ASP A 28 7.52 -15.98 -1.96
N SER A 29 7.57 -14.88 -2.72
CA SER A 29 7.75 -14.98 -4.17
C SER A 29 9.19 -15.37 -4.48
N LEU A 30 9.37 -16.32 -5.41
CA LEU A 30 10.68 -16.66 -5.94
C LEU A 30 11.29 -15.44 -6.68
N ALA A 31 12.52 -15.09 -6.32
CA ALA A 31 13.25 -13.99 -6.96
C ALA A 31 13.44 -14.24 -8.46
N GLY A 32 13.27 -13.20 -9.28
CA GLY A 32 13.41 -13.31 -10.74
C GLY A 32 12.26 -14.02 -11.46
N ALA A 33 11.26 -14.55 -10.75
CA ALA A 33 10.14 -15.30 -11.35
C ALA A 33 9.01 -14.41 -11.93
N VAL A 34 9.23 -13.10 -12.06
CA VAL A 34 8.26 -12.10 -12.56
C VAL A 34 6.87 -12.28 -11.90
N SER A 35 6.88 -12.28 -10.55
CA SER A 35 5.67 -12.46 -9.74
C SER A 35 4.64 -11.36 -10.02
N GLN A 36 3.36 -11.73 -10.07
CA GLN A 36 2.23 -10.80 -10.22
C GLN A 36 1.74 -10.23 -8.87
N ARG A 37 2.46 -10.52 -7.77
CA ARG A 37 2.09 -10.03 -6.45
C ARG A 37 2.51 -8.57 -6.24
N ALA A 38 1.76 -7.89 -5.38
CA ALA A 38 2.06 -6.57 -4.87
C ALA A 38 2.44 -6.61 -3.38
N CYS A 39 2.89 -5.48 -2.83
CA CYS A 39 3.26 -5.36 -1.42
C CYS A 39 2.04 -5.10 -0.51
N VAL A 40 2.27 -5.19 0.81
CA VAL A 40 1.24 -4.99 1.84
C VAL A 40 0.59 -3.60 1.79
N PHE A 41 1.35 -2.56 1.41
CA PHE A 41 0.82 -1.21 1.19
C PHE A 41 -0.22 -1.20 0.06
N CYS A 42 0.08 -1.83 -1.08
CA CYS A 42 -0.85 -1.89 -2.20
C CYS A 42 -2.12 -2.64 -1.76
N GLY A 43 -1.97 -3.74 -1.01
CA GLY A 43 -3.11 -4.49 -0.47
C GLY A 43 -4.00 -3.63 0.43
N SER A 44 -3.43 -2.96 1.42
CA SER A 44 -4.19 -2.14 2.37
C SER A 44 -4.87 -0.95 1.69
N ARG A 45 -4.14 -0.23 0.82
CA ARG A 45 -4.69 0.91 0.07
C ARG A 45 -5.81 0.46 -0.85
N VAL A 46 -5.59 -0.57 -1.67
CA VAL A 46 -6.61 -1.07 -2.60
C VAL A 46 -7.85 -1.49 -1.83
N VAL A 47 -7.74 -2.27 -0.75
CA VAL A 47 -8.90 -2.75 0.02
C VAL A 47 -9.72 -1.61 0.63
N LEU A 48 -9.06 -0.62 1.23
CA LEU A 48 -9.72 0.51 1.91
C LEU A 48 -10.15 1.63 0.95
N TYR A 49 -9.62 1.66 -0.27
CA TYR A 49 -9.91 2.68 -1.30
C TYR A 49 -11.40 3.02 -1.49
N PRO A 50 -12.37 2.09 -1.41
CA PRO A 50 -13.78 2.40 -1.62
C PRO A 50 -14.47 3.17 -0.48
N ILE A 51 -13.76 3.51 0.60
CA ILE A 51 -14.32 4.34 1.67
C ILE A 51 -14.33 5.78 1.16
N ALA A 52 -15.41 6.12 0.47
CA ALA A 52 -15.40 7.16 -0.53
C ALA A 52 -15.28 8.60 0.01
N ASP A 53 -15.61 8.79 1.30
CA ASP A 53 -15.56 10.04 2.07
C ASP A 53 -14.39 10.11 3.05
N ALA A 54 -13.45 9.16 2.97
CA ALA A 54 -12.21 9.18 3.73
C ALA A 54 -11.06 9.81 2.93
N LEU A 55 -10.15 10.44 3.67
CA LEU A 55 -8.88 10.89 3.15
C LEU A 55 -7.89 9.71 3.11
N HIS A 56 -7.24 9.49 1.98
CA HIS A 56 -6.22 8.45 1.81
C HIS A 56 -4.84 9.10 1.62
N LEU A 57 -4.05 9.20 2.69
CA LEU A 57 -2.74 9.84 2.69
C LEU A 57 -1.62 8.80 2.67
N VAL A 58 -0.79 8.82 1.63
CA VAL A 58 0.41 8.00 1.53
C VAL A 58 1.58 8.72 2.20
N HIS A 59 2.12 8.13 3.27
CA HIS A 59 3.30 8.66 3.93
C HIS A 59 4.55 7.94 3.41
N GLY A 60 5.29 8.66 2.56
CA GLY A 60 6.41 8.09 1.82
C GLY A 60 6.87 8.95 0.67
N PRO A 61 7.87 8.48 -0.10
CA PRO A 61 8.23 9.07 -1.39
C PRO A 61 7.07 8.98 -2.39
N ILE A 62 7.09 9.84 -3.40
CA ILE A 62 5.97 10.01 -4.34
C ILE A 62 5.52 8.74 -5.09
N GLY A 63 6.43 7.80 -5.34
CA GLY A 63 6.19 6.65 -6.22
C GLY A 63 4.98 5.81 -5.83
N CYS A 64 4.88 5.43 -4.55
CA CYS A 64 3.76 4.63 -4.05
C CYS A 64 2.41 5.34 -4.27
N ALA A 65 2.37 6.67 -4.12
CA ALA A 65 1.16 7.46 -4.31
C ALA A 65 0.74 7.52 -5.78
N VAL A 66 1.70 7.71 -6.70
CA VAL A 66 1.44 7.85 -8.15
C VAL A 66 1.06 6.53 -8.79
N TYR A 67 1.83 5.46 -8.56
CA TYR A 67 1.60 4.17 -9.23
C TYR A 67 0.33 3.45 -8.76
N THR A 68 -0.26 3.89 -7.65
CA THR A 68 -1.51 3.33 -7.13
C THR A 68 -2.68 4.32 -7.16
N TRP A 69 -2.53 5.43 -7.90
CA TRP A 69 -3.61 6.41 -8.06
C TRP A 69 -4.72 5.84 -8.95
N ASP A 70 -5.90 5.64 -8.35
CA ASP A 70 -7.15 5.19 -9.00
C ASP A 70 -7.02 3.89 -9.80
N ILE A 71 -6.03 3.04 -9.47
CA ILE A 71 -5.80 1.77 -10.17
C ILE A 71 -6.90 0.72 -9.89
N ARG A 72 -7.68 0.89 -8.81
CA ARG A 72 -8.77 -0.03 -8.46
C ARG A 72 -10.03 0.24 -9.29
N GLY A 73 -10.26 1.50 -9.70
CA GLY A 73 -11.52 1.91 -10.36
C GLY A 73 -12.76 1.69 -9.48
N ALA A 74 -12.66 2.02 -8.19
CA ALA A 74 -13.81 1.90 -7.28
C ALA A 74 -14.89 2.93 -7.69
N LEU A 75 -16.15 2.48 -7.75
CA LEU A 75 -17.28 3.34 -8.06
C LEU A 75 -17.90 3.88 -6.77
N SER A 76 -18.31 5.15 -6.80
CA SER A 76 -19.09 5.79 -5.74
C SER A 76 -20.31 6.45 -6.36
N SER A 77 -21.46 6.35 -5.69
CA SER A 77 -22.69 7.07 -6.05
C SER A 77 -22.80 8.42 -5.33
N GLY A 78 -21.76 8.84 -4.61
CA GLY A 78 -21.76 10.02 -3.76
C GLY A 78 -20.36 10.63 -3.64
N PRO A 79 -19.78 10.74 -2.42
CA PRO A 79 -18.45 11.32 -2.22
C PRO A 79 -17.39 10.67 -3.09
N GLU A 80 -16.44 11.46 -3.59
CA GLU A 80 -15.35 10.99 -4.45
C GLU A 80 -13.96 11.34 -3.90
N LEU A 81 -13.86 11.66 -2.60
CA LEU A 81 -12.60 12.07 -1.98
C LEU A 81 -11.50 11.01 -2.14
N HIS A 82 -11.87 9.73 -2.04
CA HIS A 82 -10.97 8.60 -2.25
C HIS A 82 -10.30 8.56 -3.63
N ARG A 83 -10.88 9.21 -4.66
CA ARG A 83 -10.32 9.25 -6.01
C ARG A 83 -9.09 10.15 -6.10
N LEU A 84 -8.89 11.03 -5.12
CA LEU A 84 -7.67 11.84 -5.01
C LEU A 84 -6.53 11.02 -4.40
N SER A 85 -5.30 11.37 -4.77
CA SER A 85 -4.08 10.73 -4.24
C SER A 85 -3.26 11.74 -3.47
N PHE A 86 -3.26 11.62 -2.15
CA PHE A 86 -2.50 12.50 -1.27
C PHE A 86 -1.20 11.83 -0.86
N SER A 87 -0.13 12.61 -0.78
CA SER A 87 1.20 12.14 -0.41
C SER A 87 1.93 13.17 0.43
N THR A 88 2.77 12.72 1.36
CA THR A 88 3.74 13.60 2.02
C THR A 88 4.99 13.85 1.17
N ASP A 89 5.19 13.07 0.10
CA ASP A 89 6.33 13.14 -0.82
C ASP A 89 7.67 13.32 -0.07
N LEU A 90 8.04 12.32 0.70
CA LEU A 90 9.25 12.37 1.53
C LEU A 90 10.49 12.56 0.66
N GLN A 91 11.27 13.57 1.00
CA GLN A 91 12.54 13.91 0.37
C GLN A 91 13.69 13.37 1.22
N GLU A 92 14.92 13.49 0.72
CA GLU A 92 16.13 13.04 1.42
C GLU A 92 16.23 13.57 2.86
N ILE A 93 15.89 14.85 3.08
CA ILE A 93 15.90 15.46 4.41
C ILE A 93 14.89 14.81 5.37
N ASP A 94 13.74 14.37 4.86
CA ASP A 94 12.72 13.68 5.66
C ASP A 94 13.18 12.26 6.01
N VAL A 95 13.98 11.63 5.14
CA VAL A 95 14.59 10.31 5.41
C VAL A 95 15.68 10.41 6.47
N ILE A 96 16.47 11.49 6.47
CA ILE A 96 17.56 11.70 7.44
C ILE A 96 17.03 12.10 8.81
N PHE A 97 16.03 12.98 8.88
CA PHE A 97 15.57 13.62 10.12
C PHE A 97 14.17 13.19 10.58
N GLY A 98 13.50 12.30 9.85
CA GLY A 98 12.14 11.83 10.15
C GLY A 98 11.05 12.66 9.44
N GLY A 99 9.96 11.98 9.10
CA GLY A 99 8.84 12.51 8.34
C GLY A 99 7.66 12.99 9.19
N GLU A 100 7.65 12.72 10.49
CA GLU A 100 6.51 12.95 11.40
C GLU A 100 5.96 14.38 11.37
N LYS A 101 6.85 15.39 11.44
CA LYS A 101 6.44 16.80 11.39
C LYS A 101 5.76 17.15 10.07
N LYS A 102 6.20 16.53 8.97
CA LYS A 102 5.62 16.73 7.64
C LYS A 102 4.28 16.02 7.53
N LEU A 103 4.17 14.80 8.06
CA LEU A 103 2.91 14.05 8.17
C LEU A 103 1.86 14.85 8.93
N ARG A 104 2.20 15.36 10.12
CA ARG A 104 1.30 16.17 10.94
C ARG A 104 0.77 17.39 10.19
N ARG A 105 1.65 18.16 9.53
CA ARG A 105 1.25 19.33 8.75
C ARG A 105 0.34 18.94 7.58
N ALA A 106 0.68 17.88 6.86
CA ALA A 106 -0.13 17.39 5.75
C ALA A 106 -1.53 16.96 6.21
N LEU A 107 -1.64 16.24 7.32
CA LEU A 107 -2.94 15.85 7.89
C LEU A 107 -3.78 17.08 8.26
N LEU A 108 -3.22 18.04 8.98
CA LEU A 108 -3.94 19.26 9.37
C LEU A 108 -4.42 20.06 8.15
N GLU A 109 -3.58 20.21 7.12
CA GLU A 109 -3.94 20.90 5.89
C GLU A 109 -5.09 20.18 5.17
N LEU A 110 -4.97 18.87 4.99
CA LEU A 110 -5.95 18.07 4.24
C LEU A 110 -7.28 17.93 4.98
N ILE A 111 -7.25 17.74 6.31
CA ILE A 111 -8.46 17.65 7.14
C ILE A 111 -9.21 18.98 7.09
N ASN A 112 -8.51 20.11 7.24
CA ASN A 112 -9.14 21.43 7.16
C ASN A 112 -9.73 21.68 5.76
N ARG A 113 -8.98 21.34 4.71
CA ARG A 113 -9.39 21.57 3.32
C ARG A 113 -10.56 20.70 2.85
N HIS A 114 -10.59 19.43 3.26
CA HIS A 114 -11.54 18.45 2.72
C HIS A 114 -12.64 18.02 3.70
N SER A 115 -12.50 18.34 4.99
CA SER A 115 -13.43 17.92 6.06
C SER A 115 -13.86 16.45 5.95
N PRO A 116 -12.90 15.50 5.83
CA PRO A 116 -13.21 14.08 5.61
C PRO A 116 -13.89 13.47 6.84
N LYS A 117 -14.58 12.33 6.65
CA LYS A 117 -15.16 11.56 7.78
C LYS A 117 -14.12 10.73 8.53
N ALA A 118 -13.03 10.37 7.86
CA ALA A 118 -11.90 9.64 8.42
C ALA A 118 -10.64 9.93 7.60
N ALA A 119 -9.47 9.65 8.16
CA ALA A 119 -8.20 9.68 7.45
C ALA A 119 -7.46 8.36 7.62
N PHE A 120 -7.05 7.76 6.51
CA PHE A 120 -6.15 6.61 6.47
C PHE A 120 -4.75 7.09 6.11
N VAL A 121 -3.80 6.82 7.00
CA VAL A 121 -2.38 7.07 6.77
C VAL A 121 -1.71 5.75 6.41
N TYR A 122 -1.11 5.70 5.22
CA TYR A 122 -0.43 4.51 4.72
C TYR A 122 1.08 4.65 4.84
N SER A 123 1.70 3.84 5.68
CA SER A 123 3.15 3.71 5.73
C SER A 123 3.69 3.05 4.46
N THR A 124 4.75 3.64 3.88
CA THR A 124 5.57 3.02 2.84
C THR A 124 6.80 2.33 3.46
N CYS A 125 7.63 1.68 2.62
CA CYS A 125 8.78 0.91 3.09
C CYS A 125 9.76 1.76 3.92
N ILE A 126 10.05 2.98 3.49
CA ILE A 126 11.08 3.81 4.14
C ILE A 126 10.67 4.27 5.53
N VAL A 127 9.38 4.56 5.74
CA VAL A 127 8.82 5.01 7.01
C VAL A 127 9.08 3.98 8.11
N GLY A 128 8.87 2.70 7.81
CA GLY A 128 9.16 1.60 8.75
C GLY A 128 10.65 1.38 9.01
N ILE A 129 11.55 1.86 8.13
CA ILE A 129 13.01 1.76 8.31
C ILE A 129 13.53 2.91 9.17
N ILE A 130 13.04 4.14 8.93
CA ILE A 130 13.48 5.33 9.67
C ILE A 130 12.85 5.43 11.06
N GLY A 131 11.75 4.70 11.30
CA GLY A 131 11.14 4.54 12.62
C GLY A 131 10.21 5.69 13.02
N ASP A 132 9.57 6.35 12.05
CA ASP A 132 8.55 7.36 12.33
C ASP A 132 7.36 6.75 13.10
N ASP A 133 6.90 7.41 14.17
CA ASP A 133 5.76 6.98 15.00
C ASP A 133 4.44 7.58 14.47
N LEU A 134 3.81 6.86 13.55
CA LEU A 134 2.56 7.30 12.92
C LEU A 134 1.40 7.31 13.91
N GLU A 135 1.36 6.36 14.85
CA GLU A 135 0.34 6.27 15.87
C GLU A 135 0.34 7.49 16.79
N ALA A 136 1.52 7.96 17.21
CA ALA A 136 1.64 9.17 18.01
C ALA A 136 1.16 10.40 17.23
N VAL A 137 1.59 10.54 15.97
CA VAL A 137 1.16 11.67 15.12
C VAL A 137 -0.36 11.66 14.88
N CYS A 138 -0.95 10.50 14.60
CA CYS A 138 -2.39 10.38 14.34
C CYS A 138 -3.25 10.61 15.59
N LYS A 139 -2.71 10.44 16.81
CA LYS A 139 -3.41 10.77 18.06
C LYS A 139 -3.37 12.26 18.40
N ASP A 140 -2.37 12.98 17.91
CA ASP A 140 -2.18 14.41 18.16
C ASP A 140 -3.02 15.31 17.24
N VAL A 141 -3.45 14.78 16.09
CA VAL A 141 -4.24 15.48 15.06
C VAL A 141 -5.72 15.16 15.20
#